data_AF-A0A1B6D345-F1
#
_entry.id   AF-A0A1B6D345-F1
#
_cell.length_a   1.000
_cell.length_b   1.000
_cell.length_c   1.000
_cell.angle_alpha   90.00
_cell.angle_beta   90.00
_cell.angle_gamma   90.00
#
_symmetry.space_group_name_H-M   'P 1'
#
loop_
_entity.id
_entity.type
_entity.pdbx_description
1 polymer ?
#
loop_
_entity_poly.entity_id
_entity_poly.type
_entity_poly.pdbx_seq_one_letter_code
_entity_poly.pdbx_strand_id
1 'polypeptide(L)'
;QVTFQACNIQEARILYDQLTPLCPIMLALTAASPIHRGMLTDVDCRWQVISNSVDCRTREERGLDPLKNNRFKIPKSRYDSIDSYLSEQGEKYNDVPLVYDKAIYEQLRAADIDHLLAEHIAHLFIRDTVSMFSEKVNQDDTIDTDHFENIQSTNWQTMRFKPPPPNSTIGWRVEFRPCEVQLTDFENAAIVCFVVLLTRVILSYQLNFIIPISKVSS
;
A
#
# COMPACT_ATOMS: atom_id res chain seq x y z
N GLN A 1 11.09 2.50 7.46
CA GLN A 1 9.64 2.17 7.44
C GLN A 1 9.19 2.03 8.88
N VAL A 2 7.94 2.38 9.19
CA VAL A 2 7.40 2.30 10.57
C VAL A 2 6.05 1.60 10.53
N THR A 3 5.85 0.61 11.41
CA THR A 3 4.56 -0.10 11.55
C THR A 3 3.93 0.24 12.88
N PHE A 4 2.62 0.52 12.86
CA PHE A 4 1.80 0.82 14.02
C PHE A 4 0.75 -0.27 14.18
N GLN A 5 0.47 -0.69 15.41
CA GLN A 5 -0.68 -1.52 15.73
C GLN A 5 -1.80 -0.63 16.28
N ALA A 6 -2.96 -0.68 15.64
CA ALA A 6 -4.15 0.04 16.06
C ALA A 6 -4.94 -0.76 17.10
N CYS A 7 -5.83 -0.09 17.82
CA CYS A 7 -6.72 -0.74 18.80
C CYS A 7 -7.76 -1.67 18.15
N ASN A 8 -8.19 -1.36 16.93
CA ASN A 8 -9.16 -2.15 16.16
C ASN A 8 -9.05 -1.84 14.65
N ILE A 9 -9.86 -2.51 13.84
CA ILE A 9 -9.87 -2.33 12.38
C ILE A 9 -10.30 -0.91 11.97
N GLN A 10 -11.24 -0.29 12.70
CA GLN A 10 -11.73 1.06 12.40
C GLN A 10 -10.63 2.09 12.58
N GLU A 11 -9.91 2.05 13.70
CA GLU A 11 -8.76 2.93 13.95
C GLU A 11 -7.64 2.68 12.93
N ALA A 12 -7.38 1.43 12.56
CA ALA A 12 -6.39 1.10 11.53
C ALA A 12 -6.74 1.73 10.17
N ARG A 13 -8.01 1.69 9.75
CA ARG A 13 -8.47 2.33 8.51
C ARG A 13 -8.34 3.85 8.57
N ILE A 14 -8.74 4.45 9.70
CA ILE A 14 -8.57 5.89 9.91
C ILE A 14 -7.09 6.27 9.81
N LEU A 15 -6.19 5.57 10.49
CA LEU A 15 -4.76 5.87 10.40
C LEU A 15 -4.20 5.67 8.99
N TYR A 16 -4.61 4.61 8.28
CA TYR A 16 -4.21 4.37 6.89
C TYR A 16 -4.59 5.56 5.99
N ASP A 17 -5.83 6.02 6.10
CA ASP A 17 -6.35 7.12 5.29
C ASP A 17 -5.76 8.47 5.67
N GLN A 18 -5.65 8.77 6.97
CA GLN A 18 -5.16 10.07 7.45
C GLN A 18 -3.66 10.27 7.21
N LEU A 19 -2.87 9.19 7.18
CA LEU A 19 -1.43 9.26 6.87
C LEU A 19 -1.13 9.32 5.37
N THR A 20 -2.06 8.87 4.52
CA THR A 20 -1.86 8.79 3.07
C THR A 20 -1.48 10.12 2.42
N PRO A 21 -2.18 11.25 2.68
CA PRO A 21 -1.80 12.56 2.13
C PRO A 21 -0.39 13.03 2.54
N LEU A 22 0.13 12.51 3.66
CA LEU A 22 1.45 12.85 4.17
C LEU A 22 2.56 12.01 3.52
N CYS A 23 2.22 10.95 2.80
CA CYS A 23 3.22 10.09 2.16
C CYS A 23 4.13 10.83 1.16
N PRO A 24 3.60 11.56 0.15
CA PRO A 24 4.45 12.31 -0.77
C PRO A 24 5.22 13.44 -0.08
N ILE A 25 4.63 14.06 0.94
CA ILE A 25 5.30 15.12 1.73
C ILE A 25 6.50 14.55 2.48
N MET A 26 6.33 13.42 3.17
CA MET A 26 7.42 12.77 3.89
C MET A 26 8.47 12.18 2.97
N LEU A 27 8.08 11.69 1.78
CA LEU A 27 9.04 11.28 0.75
C LEU A 27 9.95 12.46 0.37
N ALA A 28 9.35 13.60 -0.01
CA ALA A 28 10.09 14.80 -0.38
C ALA A 28 10.93 15.36 0.77
N LEU A 29 10.38 15.42 1.99
CA LEU A 29 11.09 15.93 3.17
C LEU A 29 12.30 15.08 3.54
N THR A 30 12.25 13.77 3.29
CA THR A 30 13.32 12.84 3.66
C THR A 30 14.25 12.49 2.49
N ALA A 31 14.13 13.19 1.35
CA ALA A 31 14.89 12.92 0.13
C ALA A 31 16.39 12.68 0.39
N ALA A 32 16.91 11.53 -0.06
CA ALA A 32 18.27 11.09 0.22
C ALA A 32 18.90 10.26 -0.92
N SER A 33 18.32 10.29 -2.13
CA SER A 33 18.77 9.50 -3.29
C SER A 33 18.97 10.34 -4.57
N PRO A 34 19.87 11.36 -4.58
CA PRO A 34 20.10 12.21 -5.76
C PRO A 34 21.10 11.63 -6.78
N ILE A 35 21.64 10.44 -6.55
CA ILE A 35 22.67 9.82 -7.39
C ILE A 35 22.28 8.37 -7.69
N HIS A 36 22.24 8.04 -8.98
CA HIS A 36 21.95 6.69 -9.45
C HIS A 36 23.01 6.25 -10.47
N ARG A 37 23.59 5.06 -10.27
CA ARG A 37 24.62 4.46 -11.16
C ARG A 37 25.81 5.42 -11.45
N GLY A 38 26.23 6.20 -10.46
CA GLY A 38 27.35 7.15 -10.59
C GLY A 38 27.01 8.47 -11.29
N MET A 39 25.73 8.70 -11.60
CA MET A 39 25.24 9.92 -12.26
C MET A 39 24.37 10.71 -11.29
N LEU A 40 24.53 12.04 -11.27
CA LEU A 40 23.55 12.93 -10.62
C LEU A 40 22.23 12.85 -11.39
N THR A 41 21.12 12.82 -10.65
CA THR A 41 19.77 12.79 -11.22
C THR A 41 19.02 14.08 -10.97
N ASP A 42 18.04 14.38 -11.82
CA ASP A 42 17.11 15.52 -11.64
C ASP A 42 15.92 15.14 -10.72
N VAL A 43 16.16 14.20 -9.81
CA VAL A 43 15.24 13.69 -8.79
C VAL A 43 16.05 13.35 -7.54
N ASP A 44 15.47 13.58 -6.37
CA ASP A 44 16.18 13.41 -5.08
C ASP A 44 15.68 12.18 -4.28
N CYS A 45 14.70 11.43 -4.80
CA CYS A 45 14.00 10.36 -4.11
C CYS A 45 14.07 9.02 -4.88
N ARG A 46 14.10 7.90 -4.14
CA ARG A 46 14.23 6.55 -4.74
C ARG A 46 12.95 5.99 -5.36
N TRP A 47 11.81 6.59 -5.07
CA TRP A 47 10.49 5.95 -5.25
C TRP A 47 10.25 5.44 -6.67
N GLN A 48 10.49 6.27 -7.67
CA GLN A 48 10.28 5.92 -9.07
C GLN A 48 11.26 4.83 -9.57
N VAL A 49 12.50 4.84 -9.07
CA VAL A 49 13.50 3.81 -9.42
C VAL A 49 13.07 2.45 -8.87
N ILE A 50 12.60 2.39 -7.62
CA ILE A 50 12.09 1.13 -7.04
C ILE A 50 10.79 0.71 -7.70
N SER A 51 9.87 1.65 -7.95
CA SER A 51 8.61 1.37 -8.65
C SER A 51 8.84 0.64 -9.98
N ASN A 52 9.79 1.13 -10.77
CA ASN A 52 10.15 0.57 -12.07
C ASN A 52 11.00 -0.70 -11.99
N SER A 53 11.75 -0.93 -10.90
CA SER A 53 12.63 -2.11 -10.80
C SER A 53 11.88 -3.42 -10.59
N VAL A 54 10.61 -3.33 -10.14
CA VAL A 54 9.71 -4.47 -9.93
C VAL A 54 8.40 -4.34 -10.71
N ASP A 55 8.35 -3.45 -11.72
CA ASP A 55 7.18 -3.32 -12.59
C ASP A 55 7.10 -4.51 -13.55
N CYS A 56 6.26 -5.48 -13.18
CA CYS A 56 6.05 -6.69 -13.96
C CYS A 56 4.96 -6.55 -15.04
N ARG A 57 4.41 -5.34 -15.26
CA ARG A 57 3.33 -5.16 -16.23
C ARG A 57 3.81 -5.43 -17.66
N THR A 58 3.09 -6.29 -18.34
CA THR A 58 3.19 -6.52 -19.78
C THR A 58 2.84 -5.25 -20.57
N ARG A 59 3.09 -5.27 -21.88
CA ARG A 59 2.70 -4.18 -22.77
C ARG A 59 1.17 -4.00 -22.84
N GLU A 60 0.42 -5.11 -22.79
CA GLU A 60 -1.04 -5.09 -22.76
C GLU A 60 -1.57 -4.45 -21.47
N GLU A 61 -1.03 -4.83 -20.31
CA GLU A 61 -1.43 -4.25 -19.01
C GLU A 61 -1.09 -2.77 -18.91
N ARG A 62 0.03 -2.33 -19.50
CA ARG A 62 0.37 -0.89 -19.62
C ARG A 62 -0.50 -0.15 -20.64
N GLY A 63 -1.38 -0.83 -21.36
CA GLY A 63 -2.24 -0.24 -22.38
C GLY A 63 -1.50 0.16 -23.67
N LEU A 64 -0.26 -0.30 -23.86
CA LEU A 64 0.53 -0.07 -25.07
C LEU A 64 0.07 -0.95 -26.24
N ASP A 65 -0.44 -2.14 -25.92
CA ASP A 65 -1.04 -3.09 -26.86
C ASP A 65 -2.49 -3.42 -26.39
N PRO A 66 -3.40 -3.84 -27.29
CA PRO A 66 -4.74 -4.27 -26.90
C PRO A 66 -4.69 -5.55 -26.04
N LEU A 67 -5.59 -5.64 -25.04
CA LEU A 67 -5.73 -6.84 -24.21
C LEU A 67 -6.10 -8.05 -25.07
N LYS A 68 -5.26 -9.09 -25.03
CA LYS A 68 -5.52 -10.39 -25.68
C LYS A 68 -5.32 -11.54 -24.71
N ASN A 69 -4.25 -11.47 -23.92
CA ASN A 69 -3.89 -12.52 -22.97
C ASN A 69 -4.14 -12.07 -21.53
N ASN A 70 -4.02 -10.76 -21.26
CA ASN A 70 -4.23 -10.20 -19.93
C ASN A 70 -5.67 -9.76 -19.70
N ARG A 71 -6.08 -9.76 -18.43
CA ARG A 71 -7.45 -9.43 -18.01
C ARG A 71 -7.66 -7.93 -17.78
N PHE A 72 -6.61 -7.20 -17.40
CA PHE A 72 -6.71 -5.84 -16.89
C PHE A 72 -5.72 -4.89 -17.57
N LYS A 73 -6.14 -3.64 -17.80
CA LYS A 73 -5.21 -2.52 -18.00
C LYS A 73 -4.91 -1.93 -16.62
N ILE A 74 -3.65 -1.91 -16.23
CA ILE A 74 -3.24 -1.57 -14.87
C ILE A 74 -2.40 -0.28 -14.91
N PRO A 75 -2.88 0.83 -14.32
CA PRO A 75 -2.27 2.15 -14.49
C PRO A 75 -0.92 2.29 -13.79
N LYS A 76 -0.71 1.58 -12.68
CA LYS A 76 0.46 1.71 -11.80
C LYS A 76 1.25 0.41 -11.69
N SER A 77 2.53 0.51 -11.31
CA SER A 77 3.34 -0.66 -10.94
C SER A 77 2.74 -1.33 -9.68
N ARG A 78 3.11 -2.58 -9.39
CA ARG A 78 2.77 -3.21 -8.11
C ARG A 78 3.49 -2.56 -6.93
N TYR A 79 4.55 -1.80 -7.21
CA TYR A 79 5.19 -0.88 -6.27
C TYR A 79 4.83 0.55 -6.67
N ASP A 80 3.93 1.21 -5.93
CA ASP A 80 3.49 2.56 -6.25
C ASP A 80 2.76 3.22 -5.06
N SER A 81 2.32 4.48 -5.17
CA SER A 81 1.39 5.09 -4.22
C SER A 81 0.13 4.23 -4.01
N ILE A 82 -0.57 4.42 -2.90
CA ILE A 82 -1.84 3.71 -2.66
C ILE A 82 -2.89 4.01 -3.74
N ASP A 83 -3.89 3.14 -3.86
CA ASP A 83 -4.92 3.19 -4.89
C ASP A 83 -6.32 3.57 -4.37
N SER A 84 -6.56 3.45 -3.06
CA SER A 84 -7.87 3.70 -2.45
C SER A 84 -7.79 3.95 -0.95
N TYR A 85 -8.62 4.83 -0.43
CA TYR A 85 -8.96 4.97 0.98
C TYR A 85 -9.86 3.82 1.46
N LEU A 86 -9.79 3.49 2.76
CA LEU A 86 -10.44 2.32 3.37
C LEU A 86 -11.52 2.67 4.39
N SER A 87 -11.58 3.91 4.87
CA SER A 87 -12.62 4.38 5.80
C SER A 87 -13.81 4.99 5.08
N GLU A 88 -14.98 4.94 5.71
CA GLU A 88 -16.21 5.57 5.20
C GLU A 88 -16.03 7.06 4.91
N GLN A 89 -15.21 7.76 5.71
CA GLN A 89 -14.91 9.18 5.49
C GLN A 89 -14.10 9.41 4.20
N GLY A 90 -13.25 8.45 3.85
CA GLY A 90 -12.37 8.46 2.67
C GLY A 90 -13.07 8.09 1.37
N GLU A 91 -14.19 7.38 1.41
CA GLU A 91 -14.89 6.85 0.21
C GLU A 91 -15.15 7.91 -0.85
N LYS A 92 -15.70 9.07 -0.45
CA LYS A 92 -16.00 10.19 -1.37
C LYS A 92 -14.75 10.82 -2.01
N TYR A 93 -13.56 10.50 -1.50
CA TYR A 93 -12.28 10.98 -1.99
C TYR A 93 -11.54 9.94 -2.85
N ASN A 94 -12.10 8.75 -3.04
CA ASN A 94 -11.66 7.79 -4.05
C ASN A 94 -12.16 8.23 -5.43
N ASP A 95 -11.60 9.32 -5.96
CA ASP A 95 -12.03 9.98 -7.20
C ASP A 95 -11.33 9.46 -8.46
N VAL A 96 -10.50 8.43 -8.32
CA VAL A 96 -9.82 7.73 -9.42
C VAL A 96 -10.43 6.33 -9.58
N PRO A 97 -10.78 5.90 -10.81
CA PRO A 97 -11.30 4.54 -11.02
C PRO A 97 -10.32 3.46 -10.58
N LEU A 98 -10.76 2.61 -9.65
CA LEU A 98 -9.99 1.47 -9.17
C LEU A 98 -10.19 0.26 -10.09
N VAL A 99 -9.08 -0.36 -10.52
CA VAL A 99 -9.12 -1.62 -11.28
C VAL A 99 -9.05 -2.77 -10.29
N TYR A 100 -10.06 -3.65 -10.26
CA TYR A 100 -10.08 -4.78 -9.33
C TYR A 100 -10.75 -6.00 -9.96
N ASP A 101 -10.48 -7.19 -9.40
CA ASP A 101 -11.14 -8.42 -9.84
C ASP A 101 -12.55 -8.53 -9.26
N LYS A 102 -13.56 -8.44 -10.13
CA LYS A 102 -14.98 -8.47 -9.74
C LYS A 102 -15.39 -9.78 -9.06
N ALA A 103 -14.83 -10.93 -9.47
CA ALA A 103 -15.19 -12.21 -8.88
C ALA A 103 -14.68 -12.29 -7.43
N ILE A 104 -13.47 -11.81 -7.18
CA ILE A 104 -12.89 -11.73 -5.84
C ILE A 104 -13.66 -10.73 -4.98
N TYR A 105 -14.00 -9.56 -5.55
CA TYR A 105 -14.85 -8.58 -4.87
C TYR A 105 -16.18 -9.20 -4.43
N GLU A 106 -16.91 -9.86 -5.33
CA GLU A 106 -18.20 -10.50 -5.02
C GLU A 106 -18.06 -11.59 -3.96
N GLN A 107 -16.99 -12.40 -4.02
CA GLN A 107 -16.69 -13.41 -2.99
C GLN A 107 -16.47 -12.77 -1.61
N LEU A 108 -15.72 -11.67 -1.54
CA LEU A 108 -15.48 -10.93 -0.28
C LEU A 108 -16.77 -10.30 0.26
N ARG A 109 -17.60 -9.72 -0.62
CA ARG A 109 -18.91 -9.17 -0.22
C ARG A 109 -19.86 -10.25 0.29
N ALA A 110 -19.88 -11.43 -0.34
CA ALA A 110 -20.67 -12.57 0.12
C ALA A 110 -20.20 -13.12 1.48
N ALA A 111 -18.92 -12.90 1.83
CA ALA A 111 -18.33 -13.21 3.12
C ALA A 111 -18.46 -12.06 4.16
N ASP A 112 -19.33 -11.08 3.91
CA ASP A 112 -19.62 -9.95 4.80
C ASP A 112 -18.45 -8.97 5.03
N ILE A 113 -17.46 -8.93 4.13
CA ILE A 113 -16.42 -7.90 4.12
C ILE A 113 -16.97 -6.65 3.43
N ASP A 114 -16.97 -5.49 4.08
CA ASP A 114 -17.51 -4.23 3.54
C ASP A 114 -16.90 -3.84 2.18
N HIS A 115 -17.62 -2.97 1.45
CA HIS A 115 -17.28 -2.58 0.09
C HIS A 115 -15.86 -2.05 -0.09
N LEU A 116 -15.42 -1.14 0.79
CA LEU A 116 -14.12 -0.46 0.65
C LEU A 116 -12.96 -1.44 0.85
N LEU A 117 -13.06 -2.28 1.89
CA LEU A 117 -12.03 -3.31 2.11
C LEU A 117 -12.08 -4.40 1.03
N ALA A 118 -13.27 -4.81 0.58
CA ALA A 118 -13.42 -5.78 -0.48
C ALA A 118 -12.81 -5.29 -1.79
N GLU A 119 -13.03 -4.03 -2.17
CA GLU A 119 -12.42 -3.42 -3.35
C GLU A 119 -10.90 -3.33 -3.22
N HIS A 120 -10.40 -2.87 -2.07
CA HIS A 120 -8.97 -2.78 -1.82
C HIS A 120 -8.28 -4.14 -2.00
N ILE A 121 -8.80 -5.19 -1.37
CA ILE A 121 -8.24 -6.54 -1.48
C ILE A 121 -8.37 -7.06 -2.92
N ALA A 122 -9.54 -6.91 -3.55
CA ALA A 122 -9.72 -7.33 -4.94
C ALA A 122 -8.80 -6.59 -5.93
N HIS A 123 -8.40 -5.35 -5.62
CA HIS A 123 -7.39 -4.62 -6.38
C HIS A 123 -6.00 -5.23 -6.23
N LEU A 124 -5.58 -5.62 -5.02
CA LEU A 124 -4.27 -6.26 -4.81
C LEU A 124 -4.14 -7.57 -5.63
N PHE A 125 -5.25 -8.28 -5.79
CA PHE A 125 -5.35 -9.56 -6.51
C PHE A 125 -5.46 -9.43 -8.04
N ILE A 126 -5.38 -8.22 -8.61
CA ILE A 126 -5.19 -8.08 -10.07
C ILE A 126 -3.75 -8.46 -10.50
N ARG A 127 -2.87 -8.74 -9.53
CA ARG A 127 -1.47 -9.10 -9.74
C ARG A 127 -1.28 -10.61 -9.63
N ASP A 128 -0.42 -11.13 -10.50
CA ASP A 128 0.05 -12.50 -10.36
C ASP A 128 1.09 -12.64 -9.24
N THR A 129 1.16 -13.87 -8.70
CA THR A 129 2.22 -14.29 -7.77
C THR A 129 3.55 -14.34 -8.52
N VAL A 130 4.56 -13.62 -8.01
CA VAL A 130 5.89 -13.55 -8.64
C VAL A 130 6.91 -14.51 -8.02
N SER A 131 6.59 -15.11 -6.87
CA SER A 131 7.46 -16.07 -6.20
C SER A 131 6.61 -17.05 -5.41
N MET A 132 6.71 -18.34 -5.71
CA MET A 132 6.00 -19.40 -4.98
C MET A 132 6.89 -20.63 -4.89
N PHE A 133 7.08 -21.12 -3.67
CA PHE A 133 7.83 -22.35 -3.41
C PHE A 133 6.93 -23.57 -3.62
N SER A 134 7.46 -24.64 -4.20
CA SER A 134 6.70 -25.86 -4.51
C SER A 134 6.07 -26.49 -3.25
N GLU A 135 6.75 -26.39 -2.12
CA GLU A 135 6.32 -26.90 -0.81
C GLU A 135 5.14 -26.10 -0.24
N LYS A 136 4.89 -24.90 -0.77
CA LYS A 136 3.87 -23.95 -0.33
C LYS A 136 2.67 -23.88 -1.28
N VAL A 137 2.62 -24.75 -2.30
CA VAL A 137 1.50 -24.78 -3.26
C VAL A 137 0.22 -25.23 -2.58
N ASN A 138 0.28 -26.28 -1.76
CA ASN A 138 -0.87 -26.79 -1.00
C ASN A 138 -0.71 -26.38 0.47
N GLN A 139 -1.71 -25.72 1.03
CA GLN A 139 -1.74 -25.23 2.41
C GLN A 139 -3.12 -25.47 3.02
N ASP A 140 -3.21 -25.33 4.34
CA ASP A 140 -4.50 -25.35 5.04
C ASP A 140 -4.98 -23.91 5.24
N ASP A 141 -5.92 -23.47 4.40
CA ASP A 141 -6.49 -22.11 4.40
C ASP A 141 -7.14 -21.72 5.74
N THR A 142 -7.39 -22.66 6.65
CA THR A 142 -7.95 -22.38 7.98
C THR A 142 -6.90 -21.93 9.00
N ILE A 143 -5.62 -22.17 8.72
CA ILE A 143 -4.50 -21.92 9.64
C ILE A 143 -3.41 -21.08 8.97
N ASP A 144 -3.18 -21.28 7.67
CA ASP A 144 -2.14 -20.64 6.90
C ASP A 144 -2.66 -19.41 6.15
N THR A 145 -1.80 -18.40 6.02
CA THR A 145 -2.12 -17.17 5.26
C THR A 145 -1.07 -16.88 4.19
N ASP A 146 -0.15 -17.82 3.90
CA ASP A 146 0.97 -17.53 3.01
C ASP A 146 0.51 -17.25 1.58
N HIS A 147 -0.60 -17.86 1.12
CA HIS A 147 -1.19 -17.54 -0.20
C HIS A 147 -1.67 -16.09 -0.28
N PHE A 148 -2.35 -15.61 0.76
CA PHE A 148 -2.74 -14.21 0.87
C PHE A 148 -1.51 -13.30 0.97
N GLU A 149 -0.56 -13.64 1.83
CA GLU A 149 0.69 -12.90 2.01
C GLU A 149 1.55 -12.88 0.75
N ASN A 150 1.46 -13.87 -0.14
CA ASN A 150 2.16 -13.86 -1.42
C ASN A 150 1.77 -12.64 -2.25
N ILE A 151 0.47 -12.35 -2.33
CA ILE A 151 -0.07 -11.19 -3.04
C ILE A 151 0.11 -9.90 -2.22
N GLN A 152 -0.25 -9.92 -0.93
CA GLN A 152 -0.18 -8.75 -0.07
C GLN A 152 1.26 -8.22 0.09
N SER A 153 2.22 -9.11 0.36
CA SER A 153 3.60 -8.71 0.60
C SER A 153 4.29 -8.17 -0.65
N THR A 154 3.80 -8.52 -1.84
CA THR A 154 4.33 -8.11 -3.16
C THR A 154 3.52 -7.00 -3.83
N ASN A 155 2.48 -6.49 -3.18
CA ASN A 155 1.95 -5.16 -3.47
C ASN A 155 2.62 -4.17 -2.50
N TRP A 156 3.52 -3.35 -3.04
CA TRP A 156 4.38 -2.46 -2.26
C TRP A 156 3.92 -1.02 -2.38
N GLN A 157 2.94 -0.65 -1.54
CA GLN A 157 2.40 0.70 -1.56
C GLN A 157 3.12 1.68 -0.61
N THR A 158 2.81 2.99 -0.68
CA THR A 158 3.27 4.00 0.30
C THR A 158 2.72 3.75 1.70
N MET A 159 1.50 3.22 1.79
CA MET A 159 0.90 2.68 3.00
C MET A 159 0.57 1.21 2.79
N ARG A 160 0.69 0.40 3.84
CA ARG A 160 0.20 -0.98 3.81
C ARG A 160 -0.73 -1.25 4.99
N PHE A 161 -1.92 -1.73 4.67
CA PHE A 161 -2.91 -2.20 5.64
C PHE A 161 -2.67 -3.68 5.91
N LYS A 162 -2.39 -4.07 7.15
CA LYS A 162 -1.92 -5.42 7.49
C LYS A 162 -2.96 -6.11 8.38
N PRO A 163 -3.66 -7.13 7.85
CA PRO A 163 -4.51 -7.99 8.67
C PRO A 163 -3.74 -8.64 9.82
N PRO A 164 -4.43 -9.02 10.91
CA PRO A 164 -3.83 -9.83 11.96
C PRO A 164 -3.47 -11.21 11.40
N PRO A 165 -2.29 -11.75 11.70
CA PRO A 165 -1.97 -13.13 11.34
C PRO A 165 -2.83 -14.10 12.17
N PRO A 166 -3.17 -15.28 11.63
CA PRO A 166 -3.92 -16.29 12.35
C PRO A 166 -3.13 -16.76 13.58
N ASN A 167 -3.84 -17.15 14.64
CA ASN A 167 -3.26 -17.70 15.87
C ASN A 167 -2.22 -16.79 16.55
N SER A 168 -2.37 -15.48 16.43
CA SER A 168 -1.47 -14.48 17.03
C SER A 168 -2.22 -13.45 17.88
N THR A 169 -1.51 -12.81 18.80
CA THR A 169 -1.99 -11.65 19.56
C THR A 169 -1.81 -10.32 18.81
N ILE A 170 -1.19 -10.36 17.64
CA ILE A 170 -0.97 -9.18 16.79
C ILE A 170 -2.30 -8.71 16.20
N GLY A 171 -2.60 -7.43 16.39
CA GLY A 171 -3.81 -6.80 15.86
C GLY A 171 -3.68 -6.27 14.44
N TRP A 172 -4.67 -5.47 14.02
CA TRP A 172 -4.64 -4.72 12.77
C TRP A 172 -3.52 -3.69 12.80
N ARG A 173 -2.69 -3.68 11.75
CA ARG A 173 -1.53 -2.79 11.66
C ARG A 173 -1.58 -1.96 10.40
N VAL A 174 -0.95 -0.79 10.47
CA VAL A 174 -0.66 0.06 9.32
C VAL A 174 0.82 0.31 9.25
N GLU A 175 1.37 0.29 8.04
CA GLU A 175 2.80 0.49 7.81
C GLU A 175 3.00 1.72 6.92
N PHE A 176 3.75 2.70 7.45
CA PHE A 176 4.16 3.92 6.77
C PHE A 176 5.52 3.68 6.09
N ARG A 177 5.54 3.71 4.75
CA ARG A 177 6.66 3.23 3.93
C ARG A 177 7.45 4.27 3.11
N PRO A 178 7.04 5.55 2.94
CA PRO A 178 7.64 6.44 1.94
C PRO A 178 9.04 6.93 2.32
N CYS A 179 9.34 7.17 3.60
CA CYS A 179 10.58 7.85 4.01
C CYS A 179 11.84 7.18 3.47
N GLU A 180 12.81 7.98 3.03
CA GLU A 180 14.17 7.51 2.77
C GLU A 180 14.91 7.28 4.08
N VAL A 181 15.90 6.40 4.05
CA VAL A 181 16.82 6.21 5.17
C VAL A 181 17.80 7.37 5.22
N GLN A 182 18.06 7.89 6.42
CA GLN A 182 19.01 8.97 6.65
C GLN A 182 20.38 8.41 7.07
N LEU A 183 21.41 9.24 7.03
CA LEU A 183 22.79 8.81 7.31
C LEU A 183 23.01 8.40 8.76
N THR A 184 22.36 9.07 9.71
CA THR A 184 22.56 8.84 11.14
C THR A 184 21.38 8.15 11.82
N ASP A 185 21.67 7.39 12.87
CA ASP A 185 20.64 6.81 13.73
C ASP A 185 19.73 7.88 14.35
N PHE A 186 20.30 9.06 14.66
CA PHE A 186 19.55 10.18 15.22
C PHE A 186 18.49 10.71 14.25
N GLU A 187 18.84 10.96 12.98
CA GLU A 187 17.90 11.44 11.97
C GLU A 187 16.79 10.40 11.70
N ASN A 188 17.18 9.12 11.59
CA ASN A 188 16.22 8.03 11.42
C ASN A 188 15.28 7.94 12.64
N ALA A 189 15.80 8.00 13.87
CA ALA A 189 15.00 8.00 15.08
C ALA A 189 14.07 9.22 15.17
N ALA A 190 14.54 10.41 14.75
CA ALA A 190 13.74 11.63 14.73
C ALA A 190 12.53 11.49 13.77
N ILE A 191 12.73 10.95 12.57
CA ILE A 191 11.64 10.69 11.60
C ILE A 191 10.66 9.66 12.18
N VAL A 192 11.16 8.57 12.77
CA VAL A 192 10.30 7.55 13.41
C VAL A 192 9.46 8.17 14.52
N CYS A 193 10.10 8.89 15.44
CA CYS A 193 9.42 9.58 16.54
C CYS A 193 8.40 10.60 16.03
N PHE A 194 8.72 11.36 14.97
CA PHE A 194 7.79 12.29 14.36
C PHE A 194 6.53 11.58 13.83
N VAL A 195 6.67 10.51 13.05
CA VAL A 195 5.51 9.77 12.53
C VAL A 195 4.71 9.15 13.68
N VAL A 196 5.37 8.59 14.71
CA VAL A 196 4.69 8.07 15.91
C VAL A 196 3.87 9.16 16.59
N LEU A 197 4.45 10.32 16.90
CA LEU A 197 3.73 11.42 17.55
C LEU A 197 2.59 11.94 16.67
N LEU A 198 2.81 12.02 15.36
CA LEU A 198 1.80 12.43 14.39
C LEU A 198 0.58 11.49 14.42
N THR A 199 0.77 10.16 14.48
CA THR A 199 -0.36 9.22 14.64
C THR A 199 -1.14 9.47 15.92
N ARG A 200 -0.45 9.77 17.03
CA ARG A 200 -1.10 10.11 18.31
C ARG A 200 -1.88 11.41 18.22
N VAL A 201 -1.34 12.43 17.56
CA VAL A 201 -2.00 13.71 17.34
C VAL A 201 -3.25 13.54 16.46
N ILE A 202 -3.16 12.80 15.36
CA ILE A 202 -4.31 12.50 14.48
C ILE A 202 -5.46 11.89 15.29
N LEU A 203 -5.17 10.86 16.10
CA LEU A 203 -6.19 10.17 16.88
C LEU A 203 -6.74 11.01 18.04
N SER A 204 -5.86 11.72 18.76
CA SER A 204 -6.24 12.48 19.94
C SER A 204 -7.10 13.70 19.61
N TYR A 205 -6.80 14.36 18.48
CA TYR A 205 -7.51 15.56 18.03
C TYR A 205 -8.50 15.30 16.90
N GLN A 206 -8.65 14.05 16.47
CA GLN A 206 -9.54 13.65 15.37
C GLN A 206 -9.29 14.49 14.10
N LEU A 207 -8.01 14.68 13.75
CA LEU A 207 -7.62 15.48 12.60
C LEU A 207 -8.06 14.81 11.30
N ASN A 208 -8.45 15.63 10.33
CA ASN A 208 -8.82 15.17 9.01
C ASN A 208 -7.94 15.82 7.94
N PHE A 209 -7.01 15.03 7.41
CA PHE A 209 -6.10 15.37 6.32
C PHE A 209 -6.55 14.84 4.97
N ILE A 210 -7.63 14.04 4.91
CA ILE A 210 -8.07 13.37 3.68
C ILE A 210 -8.38 14.42 2.61
N ILE A 211 -7.82 14.18 1.43
CA ILE A 211 -8.02 14.93 0.20
C ILE A 211 -8.35 13.94 -0.92
N PRO A 212 -8.88 14.38 -2.08
CA PRO A 212 -9.08 13.48 -3.22
C PRO A 212 -7.81 12.72 -3.57
N ILE A 213 -7.91 11.41 -3.79
CA ILE A 213 -6.75 10.54 -4.00
C ILE A 213 -5.98 10.93 -5.27
N SER A 214 -6.66 11.50 -6.26
CA SER A 214 -6.05 12.08 -7.46
C SER A 214 -5.05 13.21 -7.16
N LYS A 215 -5.07 13.79 -5.95
CA LYS A 215 -4.12 14.84 -5.50
C LYS A 215 -2.97 14.29 -4.66
N VAL A 216 -3.07 13.04 -4.22
CA VAL A 216 -2.01 12.34 -3.49
C VAL A 216 -1.10 11.60 -4.47
N SER A 217 -1.71 10.96 -5.45
CA SER A 217 -1.01 10.24 -6.52
C SER A 217 -0.42 11.22 -7.53
N SER A 218 0.89 11.15 -7.72
CA SER A 218 1.64 11.79 -8.82
C SER A 218 1.92 10.79 -9.93
#